data_AF-A0A151RTE6-F1
#
_entry.id   AF-A0A151RTE6-F1
#
_cell.length_a   1.000
_cell.length_b   1.000
_cell.length_c   1.000
_cell.angle_alpha   90.00
_cell.angle_beta   90.00
_cell.angle_gamma   90.00
#
_symmetry.space_group_name_H-M   'P 1'
#
loop_
_entity.id
_entity.type
_entity.pdbx_description
1 polymer ?
#
loop_
_entity_poly.entity_id
_entity_poly.type
_entity_poly.pdbx_seq_one_letter_code
_entity_poly.pdbx_strand_id
1 'polypeptide(L)'
;MVELQIISDVASSSNSSSMVSSKKYEVFLSFRGEDTRMNFTSHLHEALKKKEVETFIDYELRKGDEISPALIQAIENSLVSIVILSPNYASSKWCLEELNKILECRKKQGQMVIPVFYNVDPYIPKDLSNLKKILLYHFPELIEIPDLSMARKLERISLHDCISLSELHPSITSLPKLTELALDRCSKIDILKVHSKSLRILVAYDCSSLKEFSITSK
;
A
#
# COMPACT_ATOMS: atom_id res chain seq x y z
N MET A 1 -42.25 15.16 -42.90
CA MET A 1 -43.53 15.84 -42.62
C MET A 1 -43.86 15.50 -41.17
N VAL A 2 -43.56 16.31 -40.17
CA VAL A 2 -43.53 17.77 -40.09
C VAL A 2 -42.32 18.22 -39.28
N GLU A 3 -41.68 19.28 -39.74
CA GLU A 3 -40.73 20.13 -39.02
C GLU A 3 -41.48 21.45 -38.73
N LEU A 4 -41.29 22.07 -37.56
CA LEU A 4 -41.24 23.53 -37.39
C LEU A 4 -40.88 23.95 -35.93
N GLN A 5 -39.68 24.54 -35.89
CA GLN A 5 -38.94 25.48 -35.00
C GLN A 5 -39.73 26.63 -34.31
N ILE A 6 -39.23 27.50 -33.40
CA ILE A 6 -37.94 27.91 -32.74
C ILE A 6 -38.32 28.85 -31.56
N ILE A 7 -37.42 29.09 -30.58
CA ILE A 7 -37.03 30.40 -29.93
C ILE A 7 -35.93 30.06 -28.89
N SER A 8 -34.63 30.20 -29.23
CA SER A 8 -33.69 31.32 -28.98
C SER A 8 -33.49 31.73 -27.52
N ASP A 9 -32.28 31.48 -26.98
CA ASP A 9 -31.39 32.53 -26.50
C ASP A 9 -29.97 32.01 -26.23
N VAL A 10 -28.99 32.82 -26.62
CA VAL A 10 -27.56 32.59 -26.46
C VAL A 10 -27.12 33.08 -25.09
N ALA A 11 -26.58 32.17 -24.28
CA ALA A 11 -25.76 32.53 -23.12
C ALA A 11 -24.50 31.68 -23.12
N SER A 12 -23.38 32.34 -23.43
CA SER A 12 -22.03 31.82 -23.29
C SER A 12 -21.76 31.47 -21.84
N SER A 13 -21.47 30.21 -21.53
CA SER A 13 -20.67 29.89 -20.34
C SER A 13 -19.86 28.62 -20.54
N SER A 14 -18.54 28.82 -20.50
CA SER A 14 -17.50 27.85 -20.16
C SER A 14 -17.69 26.41 -20.65
N ASN A 15 -17.01 26.12 -21.74
CA ASN A 15 -16.55 24.78 -22.08
C ASN A 15 -15.66 24.27 -20.93
N SER A 16 -16.22 23.67 -19.89
CA SER A 16 -15.44 22.78 -19.04
C SER A 16 -15.22 21.53 -19.87
N SER A 17 -14.19 21.56 -20.72
CA SER A 17 -13.61 20.30 -21.18
C SER A 17 -13.22 19.59 -19.89
N SER A 18 -14.02 18.61 -19.49
CA SER A 18 -13.59 17.58 -18.56
C SER A 18 -12.24 17.13 -19.13
N MET A 19 -11.14 17.47 -18.45
CA MET A 19 -9.88 16.80 -18.67
C MET A 19 -10.12 15.36 -18.21
N VAL A 20 -10.80 14.59 -19.05
CA VAL A 20 -10.73 13.14 -19.05
C VAL A 20 -9.28 12.92 -19.40
N SER A 21 -8.45 12.82 -18.36
CA SER A 21 -7.14 12.21 -18.45
C SER A 21 -7.37 10.95 -19.29
N SER A 22 -6.77 10.92 -20.48
CA SER A 22 -6.84 9.77 -21.38
C SER A 22 -6.00 8.67 -20.75
N LYS A 23 -6.49 8.12 -19.63
CA LYS A 23 -5.88 6.98 -18.96
C LYS A 23 -5.92 5.84 -19.95
N LYS A 24 -4.74 5.38 -20.31
CA LYS A 24 -4.54 4.38 -21.36
C LYS A 24 -4.88 2.97 -20.88
N TYR A 25 -4.90 2.75 -19.56
CA TYR A 25 -5.22 1.45 -18.98
C TYR A 25 -6.17 1.64 -17.80
N GLU A 26 -7.08 0.69 -17.64
CA GLU A 26 -7.93 0.62 -16.46
C GLU A 26 -7.18 -0.06 -15.30
N VAL A 27 -6.40 -1.11 -15.60
CA VAL A 27 -5.68 -1.88 -14.57
C VAL A 27 -4.21 -2.05 -14.92
N PHE A 28 -3.33 -1.80 -13.96
CA PHE A 28 -1.95 -2.25 -13.95
C PHE A 28 -1.82 -3.49 -13.06
N LEU A 29 -1.28 -4.59 -13.59
CA LEU A 29 -0.96 -5.79 -12.80
C LEU A 29 0.53 -5.80 -12.42
N SER A 30 0.82 -5.64 -11.13
CA SER A 30 2.15 -5.84 -10.55
C SER A 30 2.23 -7.20 -9.87
N PHE A 31 3.24 -8.01 -10.20
CA PHE A 31 3.36 -9.38 -9.71
C PHE A 31 4.79 -9.90 -9.84
N ARG A 32 5.11 -10.95 -9.08
CA ARG A 32 6.35 -11.70 -9.28
C ARG A 32 6.13 -12.77 -10.33
N GLY A 33 6.77 -12.59 -11.48
CA GLY A 33 6.69 -13.53 -12.60
C GLY A 33 6.96 -14.99 -12.24
N GLU A 34 8.01 -15.22 -11.48
CA GLU A 34 8.43 -16.54 -11.00
C GLU A 34 7.35 -17.26 -10.17
N ASP A 35 6.53 -16.51 -9.43
CA ASP A 35 5.54 -17.08 -8.53
C ASP A 35 4.21 -17.33 -9.24
N THR A 36 3.74 -16.34 -10.01
CA THR A 36 2.32 -16.28 -10.41
C THR A 36 2.05 -16.18 -11.91
N ARG A 37 3.07 -15.97 -12.76
CA ARG A 37 2.88 -15.68 -14.20
C ARG A 37 2.02 -16.70 -14.91
N MET A 38 2.35 -17.98 -14.76
CA MET A 38 1.74 -19.07 -15.52
C MET A 38 0.48 -19.64 -14.86
N ASN A 39 0.11 -19.15 -13.67
CA ASN A 39 -1.02 -19.66 -12.90
C ASN A 39 -2.03 -18.53 -12.57
N PHE A 40 -2.04 -18.03 -11.35
CA PHE A 40 -2.96 -17.02 -10.86
C PHE A 40 -3.00 -15.75 -11.73
N THR A 41 -1.85 -15.19 -12.10
CA THR A 41 -1.81 -13.93 -12.87
C THR A 41 -2.33 -14.11 -14.30
N SER A 42 -2.00 -15.22 -14.98
CA SER A 42 -2.52 -15.47 -16.34
C SER A 42 -4.05 -15.65 -16.32
N HIS A 43 -4.60 -16.36 -15.33
CA HIS A 43 -6.04 -16.50 -15.17
C HIS A 43 -6.74 -15.19 -14.82
N LEU A 44 -6.17 -14.39 -13.92
CA LEU A 44 -6.69 -13.07 -13.58
C LEU A 44 -6.72 -12.14 -14.81
N HIS A 45 -5.61 -12.07 -15.55
CA HIS A 45 -5.51 -11.25 -16.76
C HIS A 45 -6.52 -11.69 -17.82
N GLU A 46 -6.67 -12.99 -18.06
CA GLU A 46 -7.66 -13.53 -18.99
C GLU A 46 -9.10 -13.22 -18.55
N ALA A 47 -9.39 -13.26 -17.24
CA ALA A 47 -10.69 -12.92 -16.70
C ALA A 47 -11.01 -11.42 -16.85
N LEU A 48 -10.03 -10.54 -16.59
CA LEU A 48 -10.16 -9.09 -16.81
C LEU A 48 -10.40 -8.78 -18.29
N LYS A 49 -9.62 -9.41 -19.18
CA LYS A 49 -9.79 -9.26 -20.63
C LYS A 49 -11.16 -9.71 -21.11
N LYS A 50 -11.69 -10.83 -20.60
CA LYS A 50 -13.06 -11.29 -20.89
C LYS A 50 -14.16 -10.33 -20.41
N LYS A 51 -13.83 -9.45 -19.46
CA LYS A 51 -14.70 -8.37 -18.99
C LYS A 51 -14.43 -7.04 -19.69
N GLU A 52 -13.64 -7.06 -20.76
CA GLU A 52 -13.26 -5.88 -21.55
C GLU A 52 -12.51 -4.82 -20.74
N VAL A 53 -11.84 -5.23 -19.65
CA VAL A 53 -11.03 -4.33 -18.81
C VAL A 53 -9.65 -4.16 -19.42
N GLU A 54 -9.31 -2.95 -19.84
CA GLU A 54 -8.01 -2.66 -20.47
C GLU A 54 -6.89 -2.77 -19.43
N THR A 55 -6.08 -3.82 -19.56
CA THR A 55 -5.09 -4.21 -18.54
C THR A 55 -3.67 -4.16 -19.09
N PHE A 56 -2.78 -3.45 -18.41
CA PHE A 56 -1.34 -3.56 -18.62
C PHE A 56 -0.78 -4.67 -17.72
N ILE A 57 -0.04 -5.59 -18.33
CA ILE A 57 0.63 -6.70 -17.65
C ILE A 57 2.11 -6.68 -18.02
N ASP A 58 2.97 -6.57 -17.01
CA ASP A 58 4.41 -6.64 -17.23
C ASP A 58 4.85 -8.11 -17.39
N TYR A 59 4.92 -8.56 -18.64
CA TYR A 59 5.54 -9.83 -18.98
C TYR A 59 7.07 -9.69 -19.04
N GLU A 60 7.70 -9.20 -17.97
CA GLU A 60 9.17 -9.10 -17.82
C GLU A 60 9.87 -8.67 -19.12
N LEU A 61 9.76 -7.38 -19.46
CA LEU A 61 10.67 -6.78 -20.43
C LEU A 61 12.11 -7.06 -19.98
N ARG A 62 12.90 -7.61 -20.92
CA ARG A 62 14.29 -8.08 -20.80
C ARG A 62 15.08 -7.44 -19.65
N LYS A 63 15.63 -8.30 -18.77
CA LYS A 63 16.56 -7.97 -17.68
C LYS A 63 17.41 -6.73 -17.98
N GLY A 64 17.11 -5.63 -17.30
CA GLY A 64 17.92 -4.43 -17.18
C GLY A 64 17.83 -3.92 -15.74
N ASP A 65 18.79 -3.11 -15.30
CA ASP A 65 18.94 -2.70 -13.89
C ASP A 65 17.93 -1.62 -13.43
N GLU A 66 17.14 -1.06 -14.37
CA GLU A 66 16.21 0.06 -14.15
C GLU A 66 14.84 -0.17 -14.81
N ILE A 67 13.77 0.27 -14.13
CA ILE A 67 12.42 0.28 -14.68
C ILE A 67 12.39 1.07 -15.99
N SER A 68 11.84 0.45 -17.05
CA SER A 68 11.70 1.12 -18.34
C SER A 68 10.76 2.34 -18.24
N PRO A 69 11.04 3.46 -18.94
CA PRO A 69 10.14 4.62 -18.99
C PRO A 69 8.71 4.26 -19.42
N ALA A 70 8.56 3.24 -20.27
CA ALA A 70 7.26 2.72 -20.69
C ALA A 70 6.47 2.10 -19.52
N LEU A 71 7.14 1.41 -18.60
CA LEU A 71 6.49 0.83 -17.42
C LEU A 71 6.07 1.93 -16.43
N ILE A 72 6.91 2.94 -16.22
CA ILE A 72 6.57 4.11 -15.38
C ILE A 72 5.30 4.78 -15.92
N GLN A 73 5.24 5.02 -17.23
CA GLN A 73 4.06 5.59 -17.87
C GLN A 73 2.84 4.68 -17.78
N ALA A 74 3.01 3.35 -17.87
CA ALA A 74 1.90 2.42 -17.71
C ALA A 74 1.29 2.50 -16.31
N ILE A 75 2.13 2.57 -15.27
CA ILE A 75 1.69 2.77 -13.89
C ILE A 75 0.97 4.11 -13.75
N GLU A 76 1.57 5.21 -14.21
CA GLU A 76 0.99 6.56 -14.10
C GLU A 76 -0.36 6.69 -14.81
N ASN A 77 -0.51 6.04 -15.96
CA ASN A 77 -1.71 6.11 -16.79
C ASN A 77 -2.79 5.06 -16.44
N SER A 78 -2.60 4.29 -15.36
CA SER A 78 -3.58 3.30 -14.91
C SER A 78 -4.56 3.88 -13.89
N LEU A 79 -5.85 3.50 -13.98
CA LEU A 79 -6.87 3.85 -12.99
C LEU A 79 -6.64 3.11 -11.66
N VAL A 80 -6.40 1.81 -11.76
CA VAL A 80 -6.23 0.88 -10.64
C VAL A 80 -4.90 0.13 -10.80
N SER A 81 -4.21 -0.11 -9.70
CA SER A 81 -3.09 -1.04 -9.65
C SER A 81 -3.45 -2.23 -8.75
N ILE A 82 -3.43 -3.43 -9.32
CA ILE A 82 -3.57 -4.67 -8.54
C ILE A 82 -2.15 -5.19 -8.27
N VAL A 83 -1.80 -5.30 -6.99
CA VAL A 83 -0.48 -5.75 -6.53
C VAL A 83 -0.60 -7.15 -5.96
N ILE A 84 -0.06 -8.15 -6.67
CA ILE A 84 -0.09 -9.55 -6.28
C ILE A 84 1.14 -9.85 -5.43
N LEU A 85 0.98 -9.73 -4.12
CA LEU A 85 2.01 -10.00 -3.13
C LEU A 85 2.16 -11.52 -2.97
N SER A 86 3.24 -12.05 -3.50
CA SER A 86 3.57 -13.48 -3.54
C SER A 86 4.89 -13.78 -2.80
N PRO A 87 5.25 -15.06 -2.55
CA PRO A 87 6.37 -15.42 -1.67
C PRO A 87 7.71 -14.75 -2.00
N ASN A 88 8.01 -14.53 -3.29
CA ASN A 88 9.26 -13.95 -3.75
C ASN A 88 9.10 -12.54 -4.32
N TYR A 89 7.94 -11.89 -4.11
CA TYR A 89 7.70 -10.52 -4.60
C TYR A 89 8.72 -9.53 -4.01
N ALA A 90 8.85 -9.51 -2.68
CA ALA A 90 9.74 -8.57 -1.99
C ALA A 90 11.23 -8.85 -2.21
N SER A 91 11.58 -10.04 -2.73
CA SER A 91 12.96 -10.39 -3.10
C SER A 91 13.37 -9.79 -4.45
N SER A 92 12.42 -9.31 -5.24
CA SER A 92 12.67 -8.69 -6.55
C SER A 92 12.80 -7.17 -6.41
N LYS A 93 14.01 -6.64 -6.66
CA LYS A 93 14.26 -5.19 -6.73
C LYS A 93 13.27 -4.49 -7.66
N TRP A 94 13.00 -5.10 -8.82
CA TRP A 94 12.06 -4.59 -9.81
C TRP A 94 10.63 -4.47 -9.26
N CYS A 95 10.13 -5.52 -8.60
CA CYS A 95 8.78 -5.51 -8.01
C CYS A 95 8.65 -4.46 -6.90
N LEU A 96 9.73 -4.20 -6.15
CA LEU A 96 9.77 -3.14 -5.14
C LEU A 96 9.82 -1.74 -5.75
N GLU A 97 10.56 -1.55 -6.84
CA GLU A 97 10.60 -0.28 -7.57
C GLU A 97 9.23 0.02 -8.22
N GLU A 98 8.54 -0.99 -8.78
CA GLU A 98 7.16 -0.86 -9.28
C GLU A 98 6.21 -0.45 -8.15
N LEU A 99 6.27 -1.16 -7.01
CA LEU A 99 5.43 -0.87 -5.85
C LEU A 99 5.65 0.56 -5.33
N ASN A 100 6.90 1.01 -5.25
CA ASN A 100 7.23 2.38 -4.88
C ASN A 100 6.57 3.38 -5.84
N LYS A 101 6.65 3.13 -7.15
CA LYS A 101 6.02 4.01 -8.14
C LYS A 101 4.49 4.02 -8.02
N ILE A 102 3.86 2.86 -7.82
CA ILE A 102 2.41 2.74 -7.57
C ILE A 102 2.01 3.54 -6.34
N LEU A 103 2.75 3.43 -5.23
CA LEU A 103 2.47 4.16 -4.00
C LEU A 103 2.66 5.66 -4.16
N GLU A 104 3.64 6.10 -4.96
CA GLU A 104 3.77 7.50 -5.34
C GLU A 104 2.56 7.99 -6.14
N CYS A 105 2.10 7.22 -7.13
CA CYS A 105 0.91 7.54 -7.93
C CYS A 105 -0.36 7.58 -7.07
N ARG A 106 -0.52 6.65 -6.13
CA ARG A 106 -1.60 6.70 -5.13
C ARG A 106 -1.56 8.02 -4.35
N LYS A 107 -0.39 8.42 -3.86
CA LYS A 107 -0.22 9.65 -3.07
C LYS A 107 -0.45 10.93 -3.88
N LYS A 108 0.07 11.00 -5.10
CA LYS A 108 0.05 12.22 -5.94
C LYS A 108 -1.28 12.43 -6.66
N GLN A 109 -1.92 11.36 -7.13
CA GLN A 109 -3.08 11.45 -8.03
C GLN A 109 -4.25 10.54 -7.62
N GLY A 110 -4.22 9.95 -6.42
CA GLY A 110 -5.34 9.15 -5.90
C GLY A 110 -5.59 7.84 -6.64
N GLN A 111 -4.57 7.28 -7.32
CA GLN A 111 -4.67 5.97 -7.96
C GLN A 111 -5.11 4.91 -6.95
N MET A 112 -6.12 4.10 -7.31
CA MET A 112 -6.61 3.03 -6.45
C MET A 112 -5.62 1.86 -6.46
N VAL A 113 -5.30 1.32 -5.28
CA VAL A 113 -4.37 0.20 -5.14
C VAL A 113 -5.07 -0.94 -4.42
N ILE A 114 -5.12 -2.11 -5.07
CA ILE A 114 -5.76 -3.32 -4.55
C ILE A 114 -4.66 -4.36 -4.28
N PRO A 115 -4.31 -4.63 -3.01
CA PRO A 115 -3.40 -5.71 -2.69
C PRO A 115 -4.12 -7.08 -2.79
N VAL A 116 -3.45 -8.06 -3.38
CA VAL A 116 -3.85 -9.47 -3.42
C VAL A 116 -2.74 -10.29 -2.81
N PHE A 117 -3.03 -10.97 -1.70
CA PHE A 117 -2.08 -11.83 -1.01
C PHE A 117 -2.16 -13.26 -1.57
N TYR A 118 -1.13 -13.69 -2.30
CA TYR A 118 -1.08 -14.99 -2.96
C TYR A 118 -0.05 -15.91 -2.30
N ASN A 119 -0.50 -17.00 -1.65
CA ASN A 119 0.37 -17.97 -0.94
C ASN A 119 1.39 -17.33 0.00
N VAL A 120 1.09 -16.13 0.46
CA VAL A 120 1.73 -15.46 1.57
C VAL A 120 0.68 -15.40 2.66
N ASP A 121 1.08 -15.76 3.87
CA ASP A 121 0.26 -15.39 5.00
C ASP A 121 0.44 -13.88 5.18
N PRO A 122 -0.63 -13.06 5.05
CA PRO A 122 -0.54 -11.62 5.26
C PRO A 122 -0.07 -11.25 6.68
N TYR A 123 -0.04 -12.21 7.61
CA TYR A 123 0.35 -12.05 9.00
C TYR A 123 1.68 -12.76 9.37
N ILE A 124 2.33 -13.49 8.45
CA ILE A 124 3.65 -14.11 8.71
C ILE A 124 4.72 -13.44 7.84
N PRO A 125 5.55 -12.55 8.41
CA PRO A 125 6.65 -11.95 7.69
C PRO A 125 7.74 -12.98 7.36
N LYS A 126 7.92 -13.28 6.07
CA LYS A 126 9.11 -14.00 5.58
C LYS A 126 10.30 -13.04 5.55
N ASP A 127 11.15 -13.19 6.56
CA ASP A 127 12.42 -12.49 6.78
C ASP A 127 12.36 -10.95 6.94
N LEU A 128 12.18 -10.51 8.18
CA LEU A 128 12.35 -9.10 8.58
C LEU A 128 13.73 -8.81 9.17
N SER A 129 14.71 -9.72 9.05
CA SER A 129 15.98 -9.66 9.79
C SER A 129 16.79 -8.40 9.48
N ASN A 130 16.57 -7.76 8.34
CA ASN A 130 17.22 -6.51 7.92
C ASN A 130 16.36 -5.26 8.10
N LEU A 131 15.09 -5.40 8.47
CA LEU A 131 14.18 -4.28 8.63
C LEU A 131 14.58 -3.42 9.84
N LYS A 132 14.80 -2.13 9.61
CA LYS A 132 15.20 -1.16 10.65
C LYS A 132 14.09 -0.22 11.09
N LYS A 133 13.14 0.08 10.20
CA LYS A 133 12.08 1.05 10.44
C LYS A 133 10.77 0.54 9.87
N ILE A 134 9.69 0.71 10.62
CA ILE A 134 8.32 0.59 10.15
C ILE A 134 7.71 1.98 10.22
N LEU A 135 7.22 2.49 9.09
CA LEU A 135 6.53 3.77 9.00
C LEU A 135 5.20 3.53 8.29
N LEU A 136 4.08 3.61 9.01
CA LEU A 136 2.75 3.48 8.44
C LEU A 136 1.98 4.78 8.68
N TYR A 137 1.47 5.35 7.59
CA TYR A 137 0.71 6.59 7.60
C TYR A 137 -0.65 6.33 6.96
N HIS A 138 -1.72 6.79 7.62
CA HIS A 138 -3.09 6.75 7.08
C HIS A 138 -3.48 5.32 6.64
N PHE A 139 -3.37 4.36 7.57
CA PHE A 139 -3.73 2.97 7.32
C PHE A 139 -4.93 2.57 8.20
N PRO A 140 -6.16 2.95 7.79
CA PRO A 140 -7.35 2.84 8.62
C PRO A 140 -7.85 1.40 8.78
N GLU A 141 -7.36 0.44 8.00
CA GLU A 141 -7.72 -0.97 8.11
C GLU A 141 -6.81 -1.77 9.06
N LEU A 142 -5.71 -1.18 9.56
CA LEU A 142 -4.78 -1.87 10.47
C LEU A 142 -5.41 -2.01 11.85
N ILE A 143 -5.76 -3.23 12.25
CA ILE A 143 -6.35 -3.53 13.57
C ILE A 143 -5.26 -3.88 14.59
N GLU A 144 -4.24 -4.61 14.15
CA GLU A 144 -3.09 -5.04 14.93
C GLU A 144 -1.85 -5.07 14.03
N ILE A 145 -0.67 -4.81 14.61
CA ILE A 145 0.62 -4.95 13.91
C ILE A 145 0.96 -6.45 13.82
N PRO A 146 1.44 -6.97 12.67
CA PRO A 146 1.80 -8.39 12.56
C PRO A 146 2.96 -8.79 13.49
N ASP A 147 3.20 -10.10 13.66
CA ASP A 147 4.33 -10.59 14.45
C ASP A 147 5.68 -10.08 13.92
N LEU A 148 6.39 -9.31 14.74
CA LEU A 148 7.70 -8.75 14.43
C LEU A 148 8.86 -9.52 15.09
N SER A 149 8.62 -10.71 15.64
CA SER A 149 9.63 -11.51 16.35
C SER A 149 10.95 -11.70 15.56
N MET A 150 10.87 -11.77 14.23
CA MET A 150 12.02 -11.93 13.33
C MET A 150 12.72 -10.61 12.98
N ALA A 151 12.14 -9.45 13.29
CA ALA A 151 12.66 -8.12 12.99
C ALA A 151 13.74 -7.67 13.98
N ARG A 152 14.77 -8.49 14.22
CA ARG A 152 15.77 -8.25 15.27
C ARG A 152 16.66 -7.01 15.07
N LYS A 153 16.64 -6.41 13.88
CA LYS A 153 17.33 -5.14 13.58
C LYS A 153 16.40 -3.91 13.65
N LEU A 154 15.14 -4.09 14.02
CA LEU A 154 14.16 -3.02 14.03
C LEU A 154 14.45 -2.02 15.15
N GLU A 155 14.62 -0.76 14.77
CA GLU A 155 15.03 0.36 15.63
C GLU A 155 13.90 1.35 15.87
N ARG A 156 12.97 1.50 14.90
CA ARG A 156 11.85 2.45 14.98
C ARG A 156 10.55 1.85 14.43
N ILE A 157 9.46 2.07 15.14
CA ILE A 157 8.09 1.88 14.65
C ILE A 157 7.39 3.24 14.76
N SER A 158 6.84 3.76 13.67
CA SER A 158 6.03 4.96 13.66
C SER A 158 4.73 4.70 12.91
N LEU A 159 3.62 4.81 13.62
CA LEU A 159 2.27 4.60 13.13
C LEU A 159 1.52 5.91 13.31
N HIS A 160 0.94 6.38 12.22
CA HIS A 160 0.35 7.69 12.15
C HIS A 160 -1.01 7.56 11.46
N ASP A 161 -2.08 8.07 12.07
CA ASP A 161 -3.44 7.98 11.51
C ASP A 161 -3.90 6.52 11.27
N CYS A 162 -3.44 5.57 12.09
CA CYS A 162 -3.90 4.17 12.08
C CYS A 162 -5.13 4.03 12.98
N ILE A 163 -6.26 4.59 12.53
CA ILE A 163 -7.46 4.80 13.36
C ILE A 163 -8.16 3.52 13.81
N SER A 164 -7.92 2.37 13.16
CA SER A 164 -8.49 1.09 13.59
C SER A 164 -7.57 0.27 14.49
N LEU A 165 -6.34 0.73 14.72
CA LEU A 165 -5.36 0.01 15.52
C LEU A 165 -5.84 0.00 16.97
N SER A 166 -6.20 -1.18 17.46
CA SER A 166 -6.71 -1.36 18.82
C SER A 166 -5.65 -1.91 19.77
N GLU A 167 -4.67 -2.65 19.25
CA GLU A 167 -3.63 -3.27 20.06
C GLU A 167 -2.29 -3.38 19.33
N LEU A 168 -1.23 -3.54 20.12
CA LEU A 168 0.12 -3.83 19.64
C LEU A 168 0.43 -5.30 19.87
N HIS A 169 0.90 -6.01 18.84
CA HIS A 169 1.31 -7.39 19.00
C HIS A 169 2.45 -7.52 20.04
N PRO A 170 2.41 -8.52 20.94
CA PRO A 170 3.38 -8.65 22.03
C PRO A 170 4.84 -8.70 21.60
N SER A 171 5.13 -9.16 20.37
CA SER A 171 6.48 -9.21 19.82
C SER A 171 7.20 -7.86 19.88
N ILE A 172 6.48 -6.74 19.78
CA ILE A 172 7.04 -5.38 19.81
C ILE A 172 7.76 -5.11 21.15
N THR A 173 7.22 -5.66 22.24
CA THR A 173 7.83 -5.54 23.57
C THR A 173 9.17 -6.28 23.63
N SER A 174 9.29 -7.42 22.94
CA SER A 174 10.49 -8.25 22.95
C SER A 174 11.60 -7.83 21.96
N LEU A 175 11.39 -6.76 21.18
CA LEU A 175 12.34 -6.35 20.14
C LEU A 175 13.65 -5.80 20.74
N PRO A 176 14.82 -6.41 20.46
CA PRO A 176 16.06 -6.12 21.18
C PRO A 176 16.71 -4.78 20.80
N LYS A 177 16.33 -4.19 19.66
CA LYS A 177 16.90 -2.95 19.14
C LYS A 177 15.90 -1.81 19.02
N LEU A 178 14.63 -2.01 19.39
CA LEU A 178 13.60 -1.00 19.23
C LEU A 178 13.90 0.16 20.18
N THR A 179 14.27 1.31 19.62
CA THR A 179 14.60 2.53 20.36
C THR A 179 13.46 3.55 20.36
N GLU A 180 12.56 3.46 19.38
CA GLU A 180 11.49 4.42 19.20
C GLU A 180 10.19 3.74 18.77
N LEU A 181 9.11 4.09 19.48
CA LEU A 181 7.74 3.75 19.15
C LEU A 181 6.93 5.05 19.09
N ALA A 182 6.34 5.36 17.95
CA ALA A 182 5.47 6.51 17.78
C ALA A 182 4.09 6.04 17.31
N LEU A 183 3.05 6.46 18.01
CA LEU A 183 1.65 6.13 17.80
C LEU A 183 0.88 7.44 17.77
N ASP A 184 0.88 8.13 16.63
CA ASP A 184 0.22 9.41 16.52
C ASP A 184 -1.16 9.24 15.87
N ARG A 185 -2.18 9.85 16.45
CA ARG A 185 -3.57 9.78 15.96
C ARG A 185 -4.09 8.33 15.80
N CYS A 186 -3.59 7.41 16.63
CA CYS A 186 -4.06 6.02 16.71
C CYS A 186 -5.23 5.95 17.71
N SER A 187 -6.41 6.33 17.25
CA SER A 187 -7.54 6.68 18.12
C SER A 187 -8.25 5.52 18.81
N LYS A 188 -8.00 4.24 18.44
CA LYS A 188 -8.62 3.07 19.07
C LYS A 188 -7.76 2.36 20.12
N ILE A 189 -6.48 2.70 20.24
CA ILE A 189 -5.64 2.14 21.31
C ILE A 189 -6.10 2.72 22.64
N ASP A 190 -6.59 1.86 23.54
CA ASP A 190 -7.01 2.25 24.89
C ASP A 190 -6.03 1.86 25.99
N ILE A 191 -5.22 0.83 25.76
CA ILE A 191 -4.18 0.33 26.67
C ILE A 191 -2.84 0.22 25.93
N LEU A 192 -1.80 0.87 26.48
CA LEU A 192 -0.44 0.82 25.94
C LEU A 192 0.54 0.29 26.99
N LYS A 193 0.84 -1.01 26.93
CA LYS A 193 1.80 -1.67 27.82
C LYS A 193 3.04 -2.09 27.04
N VAL A 194 4.17 -1.45 27.35
CA VAL A 194 5.44 -1.73 26.69
C VAL A 194 6.48 -2.15 27.71
N HIS A 195 6.98 -3.37 27.56
CA HIS A 195 8.11 -3.89 28.30
C HIS A 195 9.32 -3.94 27.38
N SER A 196 10.27 -3.01 27.49
CA SER A 196 11.43 -2.97 26.58
C SER A 196 12.68 -2.42 27.28
N LYS A 197 13.80 -3.12 27.07
CA LYS A 197 15.13 -2.68 27.53
C LYS A 197 15.76 -1.62 26.64
N SER A 198 15.38 -1.60 25.36
CA SER A 198 16.02 -0.77 24.33
C SER A 198 15.24 0.53 24.04
N LEU A 199 13.95 0.59 24.39
CA LEU A 199 13.09 1.72 24.06
C LEU A 199 13.55 2.98 24.80
N ARG A 200 13.74 4.07 24.04
CA ARG A 200 14.17 5.38 24.55
C ARG A 200 13.12 6.46 24.31
N ILE A 201 12.39 6.35 23.21
CA ILE A 201 11.42 7.35 22.77
C ILE A 201 10.07 6.65 22.61
N LEU A 202 9.06 7.16 23.32
CA LEU A 202 7.66 6.82 23.10
C LEU A 202 6.91 8.11 22.77
N VAL A 203 6.20 8.10 21.64
CA VAL A 203 5.34 9.20 21.22
C VAL A 203 3.92 8.66 21.07
N ALA A 204 2.96 9.35 21.65
CA ALA A 204 1.54 8.97 21.60
C ALA A 204 0.65 10.21 21.48
N TYR A 205 0.86 11.05 20.45
CA TYR A 205 0.07 12.28 20.30
C TYR A 205 -1.31 11.97 19.75
N ASP A 206 -2.34 12.61 20.35
CA ASP A 206 -3.71 12.56 19.86
C ASP A 206 -4.29 11.13 19.74
N CYS A 207 -3.86 10.23 20.64
CA CYS A 207 -4.48 8.92 20.87
C CYS A 207 -5.69 9.08 21.78
N SER A 208 -6.82 9.48 21.20
CA SER A 208 -8.02 9.91 21.94
C SER A 208 -8.67 8.87 22.85
N SER A 209 -8.51 7.57 22.60
CA SER A 209 -9.05 6.49 23.46
C SER A 209 -8.08 6.00 24.55
N LEU A 210 -6.83 6.47 24.57
CA LEU A 210 -5.80 5.96 25.47
C LEU A 210 -6.12 6.28 26.93
N LYS A 211 -6.36 5.25 27.74
CA LYS A 211 -6.74 5.34 29.16
C LYS A 211 -5.63 4.87 30.09
N GLU A 212 -4.90 3.83 29.70
CA GLU A 212 -3.82 3.24 30.51
C GLU A 212 -2.53 3.17 29.69
N PHE A 213 -1.41 3.61 30.27
CA PHE A 213 -0.10 3.38 29.69
C PHE A 213 0.92 2.98 30.76
N SER A 214 1.82 2.06 30.42
CA SER A 214 2.91 1.62 31.29
C SER A 214 4.15 1.26 30.48
N ILE A 215 5.30 1.80 30.90
CA ILE A 215 6.60 1.52 30.31
C ILE A 215 7.47 0.87 31.38
N THR A 216 7.99 -0.31 31.10
CA THR A 216 8.91 -1.02 32.00
C THR A 216 10.20 -1.36 31.29
N SER A 217 11.33 -1.14 31.99
CA SER A 217 12.68 -1.46 31.55
C SER A 217 13.35 -2.23 32.67
N LYS A 218 13.33 -3.57 32.60
CA LYS A 218 14.17 -4.45 33.44
C LYS A 218 15.02 -5.26 32.49
#